data_AF-A0A522UN62-F1
#
_entry.id   AF-A0A522UN62-F1
#
_cell.length_a   1.000
_cell.length_b   1.000
_cell.length_c   1.000
_cell.angle_alpha   90.00
_cell.angle_beta   90.00
_cell.angle_gamma   90.00
#
_symmetry.space_group_name_H-M   'P 1'
#
loop_
_entity.id
_entity.type
_entity.pdbx_description
1 polymer ?
#
loop_
_entity_poly.entity_id
_entity_poly.type
_entity_poly.pdbx_seq_one_letter_code
_entity_poly.pdbx_strand_id
1 'polypeptide(L)' 'MESFVQDALKMAEKEQLLKKSTACGAEDMEDFGTPKIVVVGCGGGGNNTVNRLYNIGVAGAETIAINT' A
#
# COMPACT_ATOMS: atom_id res chain seq x y z
N MET A 1 -24.85 -36.70 -0.09
CA MET A 1 -24.02 -36.20 1.03
C MET A 1 -22.60 -35.91 0.58
N GLU A 2 -22.00 -36.76 -0.26
CA GLU A 2 -20.65 -36.52 -0.82
C GLU A 2 -20.52 -35.28 -1.71
N SER A 3 -21.54 -34.92 -2.49
CA SER A 3 -21.52 -33.74 -3.37
C SER A 3 -21.36 -32.42 -2.59
N PHE A 4 -21.95 -32.34 -1.41
CA PHE A 4 -21.85 -31.14 -0.54
C PHE A 4 -20.44 -30.95 0.01
N VAL A 5 -19.75 -32.05 0.31
CA VAL A 5 -18.35 -32.03 0.79
C VAL A 5 -17.41 -31.65 -0.34
N GLN A 6 -17.64 -32.17 -1.54
CA GLN A 6 -16.85 -31.83 -2.73
C GLN A 6 -17.00 -30.37 -3.13
N ASP A 7 -18.22 -29.82 -3.08
CA ASP A 7 -18.46 -28.41 -3.40
C ASP A 7 -17.82 -27.47 -2.36
N ALA A 8 -17.87 -27.83 -1.07
CA ALA A 8 -17.19 -27.07 -0.02
C ALA A 8 -15.67 -27.04 -0.22
N LEU A 9 -15.06 -28.18 -0.56
CA LEU A 9 -13.62 -28.29 -0.85
C LEU A 9 -13.21 -27.44 -2.07
N LYS A 10 -13.99 -27.47 -3.16
CA LYS A 10 -13.74 -26.66 -4.36
C LYS A 10 -13.80 -25.15 -4.08
N MET A 11 -14.73 -24.71 -3.23
CA MET A 11 -14.84 -23.30 -2.86
C MET A 11 -13.67 -22.85 -1.97
N ALA A 12 -13.22 -23.70 -1.06
CA ALA A 12 -12.05 -23.43 -0.23
C ALA A 12 -10.76 -23.28 -1.06
N GLU A 13 -10.52 -24.15 -2.05
CA GLU A 13 -9.39 -24.02 -2.98
C GLU A 13 -9.46 -22.72 -3.79
N LYS A 14 -10.65 -22.34 -4.26
CA LYS A 14 -10.85 -21.12 -5.04
C LYS A 14 -10.55 -19.86 -4.21
N GLU A 15 -10.92 -19.86 -2.93
CA GLU A 15 -10.60 -18.77 -2.00
C GLU A 15 -9.08 -18.67 -1.74
N GLN A 16 -8.38 -19.80 -1.64
CA GLN A 16 -6.92 -19.83 -1.48
C GLN A 16 -6.19 -19.30 -2.72
N LEU A 17 -6.64 -19.66 -3.93
CA LEU A 17 -6.09 -19.13 -5.17
C LEU A 17 -6.29 -17.62 -5.29
N LEU A 18 -7.47 -17.11 -4.93
CA LEU A 18 -7.74 -15.68 -4.87
C LEU A 18 -6.81 -14.98 -3.87
N LYS A 19 -6.63 -15.51 -2.66
CA LYS A 19 -5.68 -14.96 -1.67
C LYS A 19 -4.23 -14.97 -2.18
N LYS A 20 -3.82 -16.02 -2.89
CA LYS A 20 -2.50 -16.10 -3.53
C LYS A 20 -2.35 -15.06 -4.64
N SER A 21 -3.40 -14.83 -5.42
CA SER A 21 -3.42 -13.80 -6.47
C SER A 21 -3.33 -12.38 -5.89
N THR A 22 -3.99 -12.12 -4.76
CA THR A 22 -3.93 -10.81 -4.08
C THR A 22 -2.61 -10.60 -3.33
N ALA A 23 -2.00 -11.68 -2.82
CA ALA A 23 -0.62 -11.65 -2.30
C ALA A 23 0.41 -11.42 -3.43
N CYS A 24 0.10 -11.84 -4.65
CA CYS A 24 0.94 -11.67 -5.84
C CYS A 24 1.17 -10.20 -6.23
N GLY A 25 0.38 -9.25 -5.71
CA GLY A 25 0.64 -7.81 -5.91
C GLY A 25 1.92 -7.31 -5.21
N ALA A 26 2.49 -8.09 -4.28
CA ALA A 26 3.76 -7.76 -3.63
C ALA A 26 4.98 -8.24 -4.43
N GLU A 27 4.85 -9.38 -5.11
CA GLU A 27 5.95 -10.06 -5.83
C GLU A 27 6.15 -9.49 -7.25
N ASP A 28 5.10 -8.98 -7.91
CA ASP A 28 5.24 -8.20 -9.15
C ASP A 28 5.80 -6.77 -8.92
N MET A 29 5.78 -6.28 -7.68
CA MET A 29 6.32 -4.96 -7.32
C MET A 29 7.82 -5.00 -6.96
N GLU A 30 8.39 -6.18 -6.71
CA GLU A 30 9.83 -6.36 -6.49
C GLU A 30 10.65 -6.01 -7.73
N ASP A 31 10.12 -6.25 -8.94
CA ASP A 31 10.81 -5.99 -10.20
C ASP A 31 10.81 -4.50 -10.61
N PHE A 32 9.86 -3.71 -10.09
CA PHE A 32 9.81 -2.25 -10.27
C PHE A 32 10.44 -1.45 -9.12
N GLY A 33 10.79 -2.12 -8.01
CA GLY A 33 11.31 -1.51 -6.79
C GLY A 33 10.27 -0.69 -6.03
N THR A 34 10.57 -0.40 -4.75
CA THR A 34 9.69 0.46 -3.93
C THR A 34 9.81 1.92 -4.40
N PRO A 35 8.71 2.59 -4.78
CA PRO A 35 8.77 3.98 -5.23
C PRO A 35 9.21 4.90 -4.09
N LYS A 36 10.20 5.77 -4.37
CA LYS A 36 10.63 6.81 -3.43
C LYS A 36 9.71 8.02 -3.56
N ILE A 37 8.87 8.25 -2.56
CA ILE A 37 7.93 9.37 -2.55
C ILE A 37 8.53 10.50 -1.71
N VAL A 38 8.59 11.71 -2.28
CA VAL A 38 9.08 12.91 -1.60
C VAL A 38 8.05 14.02 -1.73
N VAL A 39 7.73 14.68 -0.61
CA VAL A 39 6.79 15.79 -0.51
C VAL A 39 7.55 17.04 -0.11
N VAL A 40 7.53 18.07 -0.96
CA VAL A 40 8.22 19.34 -0.69
C VAL A 40 7.22 20.46 -0.49
N GLY A 41 7.24 21.07 0.69
CA GLY A 41 6.50 22.27 1.02
C GLY A 41 7.38 23.50 0.88
N CYS A 42 6.98 24.44 0.02
CA CYS A 42 7.68 25.70 -0.18
C CYS A 42 6.88 26.88 0.40
N GLY A 43 7.56 27.78 1.11
CA GLY A 43 6.97 28.98 1.71
C GLY A 43 6.14 28.69 2.96
N GLY A 44 5.56 29.75 3.55
CA GLY A 44 4.82 29.65 4.82
C GLY A 44 3.60 28.71 4.76
N GLY A 45 2.84 28.74 3.67
CA GLY A 45 1.69 27.84 3.47
C GLY A 45 2.13 26.38 3.27
N GLY A 46 3.18 26.15 2.48
CA GLY A 46 3.73 24.83 2.23
C GLY A 46 4.29 24.18 3.50
N ASN A 47 5.04 24.94 4.31
CA ASN A 47 5.57 24.45 5.57
C ASN A 47 4.48 24.07 6.57
N ASN A 48 3.37 24.82 6.62
CA ASN A 48 2.26 24.47 7.50
C ASN A 48 1.60 23.14 7.07
N THR A 49 1.43 22.92 5.77
CA THR A 49 0.90 21.66 5.24
C THR A 49 1.84 20.49 5.51
N VAL A 50 3.14 20.65 5.26
CA VAL A 50 4.15 19.62 5.56
C VAL A 50 4.17 19.29 7.05
N ASN A 51 4.11 20.30 7.92
CA ASN A 51 4.08 20.09 9.37
C ASN A 51 2.85 19.29 9.82
N ARG A 52 1.69 19.51 9.18
CA ARG A 52 0.49 18.67 9.44
C ARG A 52 0.69 17.24 8.95
N LEU A 53 1.22 17.05 7.75
CA LEU A 53 1.49 15.72 7.18
C LEU A 53 2.46 14.91 8.06
N TYR A 54 3.48 15.59 8.60
CA TYR A 54 4.43 15.00 9.54
C TYR A 54 3.73 14.54 10.82
N ASN A 55 2.89 15.39 11.43
CA ASN A 55 2.19 15.08 12.68
C ASN A 55 1.10 14.01 12.54
N ILE A 56 0.48 13.89 11.37
CA ILE A 56 -0.49 12.83 11.05
C ILE A 56 0.23 11.47 10.89
N GLY A 57 1.54 11.47 10.59
CA GLY A 57 2.34 10.26 10.46
C GLY A 57 2.14 9.55 9.12
N VAL A 58 2.23 10.29 8.01
CA VAL A 58 2.17 9.69 6.67
C VAL A 58 3.40 8.79 6.47
N ALA A 59 3.18 7.48 6.42
CA ALA A 59 4.21 6.50 6.16
C ALA A 59 4.57 6.45 4.66
N GLY A 60 5.83 6.15 4.36
CA GLY A 60 6.30 5.91 2.99
C GLY A 60 6.56 7.18 2.16
N ALA A 61 6.50 8.37 2.75
CA ALA A 61 6.86 9.62 2.10
C ALA A 61 7.86 10.41 2.94
N GLU A 62 8.95 10.85 2.31
CA GLU A 62 9.88 11.80 2.90
C GLU A 62 9.34 13.22 2.76
N THR A 63 9.33 14.01 3.83
CA THR A 63 8.81 15.38 3.82
C THR A 63 9.91 16.41 3.97
N ILE A 64 9.94 17.41 3.08
CA ILE A 64 10.93 18.49 3.05
C ILE A 64 10.20 19.84 3.13
N ALA A 65 10.71 20.76 3.95
CA ALA A 65 10.18 22.11 4.13
C ALA A 65 11.24 23.13 3.71
N ILE A 66 10.88 24.05 2.81
CA ILE A 66 11.79 25.06 2.26
C ILE A 66 11.16 26.45 2.40
N ASN A 67 11.90 27.38 2.99
CA ASN A 67 11.52 28.79 3.09
C ASN A 67 12.76 29.67 3.00
N THR A 68 12.64 30.87 2.43
CA THR A 68 13.67 31.93 2.47
C THR A 68 13.94 32.42 3.88
#